data_AF-A0AAU2XFP0-F1
#
_entry.id   AF-A0AAU2XFP0-F1
#
_cell.length_a   1.000
_cell.length_b   1.000
_cell.length_c   1.000
_cell.angle_alpha   90.00
_cell.angle_beta   90.00
_cell.angle_gamma   90.00
#
_symmetry.space_group_name_H-M   'P 1'
#
loop_
_entity.id
_entity.type
_entity.pdbx_description
1 polymer ?
#
loop_
_entity_poly.entity_id
_entity_poly.type
_entity_poly.pdbx_seq_one_letter_code
_entity_poly.pdbx_strand_id
1 'polypeptide(L)'
;MKRDSQQFQGTEAELAALTREVDEAHRATLPTMYAAAAELGVQARQNEQSTRDKLPDVGLDRRRFLRGLGVVGLSAFALAACSDDDGGSSSKSSPSGQAAPAPSGGTYTGDLLVVALAAALENQAVGAYQAAISAAGAGKLGTVPPAVANFATTAMAQHADHAKVWNNVLTQAGKPPITGVPLKSQTAVTDALGKVTDVPGVAKLALQLEDQAAQTYLFAEFNVTTPAGIETAATIAPVEAMHAAILRYLLGEYPVPDDFLPVDKAAKPDDLTV
;
A
#
# COMPACT_ATOMS: atom_id res chain seq x y z
N MET A 1 -29.98 -11.26 30.54
CA MET A 1 -28.97 -10.33 31.08
C MET A 1 -28.11 -9.83 29.93
N LYS A 2 -28.31 -8.58 29.50
CA LYS A 2 -27.42 -7.92 28.54
C LYS A 2 -26.09 -7.67 29.27
N ARG A 3 -24.96 -8.11 28.73
CA ARG A 3 -23.66 -7.68 29.26
C ARG A 3 -23.50 -6.22 28.89
N ASP A 4 -23.47 -5.39 29.92
CA ASP A 4 -23.17 -3.98 29.83
C ASP A 4 -21.85 -3.76 29.09
N SER A 5 -21.80 -2.65 28.35
CA SER A 5 -20.64 -2.02 27.74
C SER A 5 -19.30 -2.48 28.34
N GLN A 6 -18.50 -3.23 27.57
CA GLN A 6 -17.12 -3.54 27.92
C GLN A 6 -16.36 -2.22 28.12
N GLN A 7 -16.25 -1.79 29.38
CA GLN A 7 -15.34 -0.74 29.79
C GLN A 7 -13.91 -1.25 29.65
N PHE A 8 -13.01 -0.35 29.24
CA PHE A 8 -11.57 -0.52 29.33
C PHE A 8 -11.20 -1.15 30.69
N GLN A 9 -10.63 -2.36 30.65
CA GLN A 9 -10.30 -3.14 31.86
C GLN A 9 -8.90 -2.86 32.40
N GLY A 10 -8.08 -2.11 31.65
CA GLY A 10 -6.74 -1.70 32.07
C GLY A 10 -6.74 -0.44 32.91
N THR A 11 -5.57 -0.09 33.46
CA THR A 11 -5.36 1.22 34.10
C THR A 11 -4.80 2.24 33.11
N GLU A 12 -5.06 3.52 33.35
CA GLU A 12 -4.44 4.63 32.60
C GLU A 12 -2.90 4.51 32.57
N ALA A 13 -2.30 4.10 33.69
CA ALA A 13 -0.86 3.96 33.83
C ALA A 13 -0.29 2.83 32.97
N GLU A 14 -0.99 1.69 32.89
CA GLU A 14 -0.59 0.55 32.06
C GLU A 14 -0.70 0.89 30.58
N LEU A 15 -1.81 1.48 30.12
CA LEU A 15 -1.95 1.87 28.71
C LEU A 15 -0.93 2.93 28.30
N ALA A 16 -0.63 3.89 29.20
CA ALA A 16 0.45 4.84 28.98
C ALA A 16 1.84 4.17 28.93
N ALA A 17 2.07 3.09 29.69
CA ALA A 17 3.30 2.33 29.62
C ALA A 17 3.43 1.58 28.29
N LEU A 18 2.40 0.84 27.88
CA LEU A 18 2.36 0.15 26.60
C LEU A 18 2.57 1.12 25.42
N THR A 19 1.96 2.31 25.48
CA THR A 19 2.13 3.34 24.45
C THR A 19 3.58 3.83 24.38
N ARG A 20 4.28 3.98 25.52
CA ARG A 20 5.70 4.35 25.52
C ARG A 20 6.57 3.25 24.95
N GLU A 21 6.26 1.98 25.25
CA GLU A 21 7.00 0.82 24.77
C GLU A 21 6.91 0.69 23.25
N VAL A 22 5.71 0.80 22.66
CA VAL A 22 5.56 0.79 21.19
C VAL A 22 6.21 2.01 20.55
N ASP A 23 6.15 3.18 21.18
CA ASP A 23 6.85 4.38 20.69
C ASP A 23 8.37 4.25 20.71
N GLU A 24 8.92 3.63 21.75
CA GLU A 24 10.36 3.33 21.82
C GLU A 24 10.76 2.31 20.74
N ALA A 25 9.98 1.24 20.58
CA ALA A 25 10.22 0.23 19.54
C ALA A 25 10.21 0.87 18.14
N HIS A 26 9.16 1.64 17.82
CA HIS A 26 9.05 2.35 16.54
C HIS A 26 10.23 3.29 16.31
N ARG A 27 10.59 4.13 17.29
CA ARG A 27 11.72 5.06 17.17
C ARG A 27 13.05 4.33 16.98
N ALA A 28 13.24 3.17 17.61
CA ALA A 28 14.44 2.37 17.45
C ALA A 28 14.57 1.76 16.05
N THR A 29 13.44 1.35 15.44
CA THR A 29 13.42 0.72 14.11
C THR A 29 13.33 1.71 12.95
N LEU A 30 12.81 2.92 13.18
CA LEU A 30 12.54 3.91 12.12
C LEU A 30 13.76 4.23 11.23
N PRO A 31 15.00 4.39 11.75
CA PRO A 31 16.17 4.58 10.89
C PRO A 31 16.41 3.40 9.94
N THR A 32 16.21 2.17 10.41
CA THR A 32 16.35 0.95 9.60
C THR A 32 15.24 0.86 8.55
N MET A 33 14.00 1.23 8.89
CA MET A 33 12.89 1.30 7.93
C MET A 33 13.24 2.22 6.74
N TYR A 34 13.74 3.43 7.02
CA TYR A 34 14.15 4.38 5.97
C TYR A 34 15.33 3.86 5.13
N ALA A 35 16.30 3.19 5.75
CA ALA A 35 17.44 2.62 5.04
C ALA A 35 17.01 1.50 4.08
N ALA A 36 16.21 0.54 4.56
CA ALA A 36 15.67 -0.55 3.76
C ALA A 36 14.79 -0.02 2.61
N ALA A 37 13.92 0.97 2.88
CA ALA A 37 13.09 1.60 1.86
C ALA A 37 13.90 2.34 0.79
N ALA A 38 15.00 3.00 1.17
CA ALA A 38 15.88 3.65 0.19
C ALA A 38 16.58 2.62 -0.70
N GLU A 39 17.05 1.51 -0.14
CA GLU A 39 17.63 0.43 -0.92
C GLU A 39 16.60 -0.17 -1.89
N LEU A 40 15.38 -0.44 -1.42
CA LEU A 40 14.28 -0.92 -2.24
C LEU A 40 13.96 0.02 -3.40
N GLY A 41 13.92 1.33 -3.14
CA GLY A 41 13.69 2.35 -4.17
C GLY A 41 14.76 2.34 -5.27
N VAL A 42 16.03 2.17 -4.90
CA VAL A 42 17.15 2.03 -5.84
C VAL A 42 17.01 0.76 -6.68
N GLN A 43 16.74 -0.39 -6.03
CA GLN A 43 16.56 -1.67 -6.73
C GLN A 43 15.38 -1.62 -7.71
N ALA A 44 14.25 -1.04 -7.30
CA ALA A 44 13.08 -0.87 -8.13
C ALA A 44 13.36 0.00 -9.38
N ARG A 45 14.11 1.11 -9.21
CA ARG A 45 14.53 1.96 -10.33
C ARG A 45 15.43 1.21 -11.32
N GLN A 46 16.37 0.42 -10.83
CA GLN A 46 17.29 -0.36 -11.68
C GLN A 46 16.53 -1.44 -12.47
N ASN A 47 15.56 -2.10 -11.85
CA ASN A 47 14.70 -3.09 -12.51
C ASN A 47 13.86 -2.47 -13.63
N GLU A 48 13.27 -1.29 -13.40
CA GLU A 48 12.53 -0.53 -14.42
C GLU A 48 13.42 -0.04 -15.57
N GLN A 49 14.68 0.31 -15.31
CA GLN A 49 15.63 0.66 -16.37
C GLN A 49 16.03 -0.57 -17.19
N SER A 50 16.38 -1.68 -16.53
CA SER A 50 16.77 -2.93 -17.22
C SER A 50 15.66 -3.49 -18.10
N THR A 51 14.40 -3.40 -17.67
CA THR A 51 13.25 -3.81 -18.49
C THR A 51 13.05 -2.93 -19.71
N ARG A 52 13.26 -1.61 -19.60
CA ARG A 52 13.24 -0.69 -20.75
C ARG A 52 14.36 -0.99 -21.75
N ASP A 53 15.57 -1.24 -21.29
CA ASP A 53 16.72 -1.53 -22.16
C ASP A 53 16.59 -2.87 -22.91
N LYS A 54 15.75 -3.79 -22.42
CA LYS A 54 15.45 -5.08 -23.08
C LYS A 54 14.34 -4.99 -24.14
N LEU A 55 13.59 -3.90 -24.20
CA LEU A 55 12.63 -3.68 -25.28
C LEU A 55 13.38 -3.26 -26.55
N PRO A 56 13.02 -3.79 -27.74
CA PRO A 56 13.68 -3.38 -28.97
C PRO A 56 13.50 -1.86 -29.16
N ASP A 57 14.62 -1.17 -29.35
CA ASP A 57 14.66 0.26 -29.66
C ASP A 57 13.90 0.50 -30.97
N VAL A 58 12.62 0.82 -30.88
CA VAL A 58 11.89 1.51 -31.96
C VAL A 58 12.37 2.95 -31.97
N GLY A 59 13.64 3.11 -32.32
CA GLY A 59 14.36 4.36 -32.38
C GLY A 59 13.75 5.26 -33.44
N LEU A 60 12.72 6.03 -33.06
CA LEU A 60 12.34 7.25 -33.76
C LEU A 60 13.40 8.30 -33.44
N ASP A 61 14.53 8.12 -34.10
CA ASP A 61 15.66 9.04 -34.11
C ASP A 61 15.14 10.40 -34.59
N ARG A 62 14.88 11.32 -33.65
CA ARG A 62 14.32 12.65 -33.93
C ARG A 62 15.19 13.43 -34.95
N ARG A 63 16.46 13.04 -35.09
CA ARG A 63 17.40 13.59 -36.08
C ARG A 63 17.19 13.04 -37.50
N ARG A 64 16.62 11.86 -37.67
CA ARG A 64 16.20 11.33 -39.00
C ARG A 64 14.84 11.88 -39.42
N PHE A 65 13.91 12.09 -38.49
CA PHE A 65 12.60 12.69 -38.79
C PHE A 65 12.72 14.12 -39.36
N LEU A 66 13.65 14.93 -38.84
CA LEU A 66 13.91 16.29 -39.33
C LEU A 66 14.84 16.37 -40.56
N ARG A 67 15.38 15.24 -41.03
CA ARG A 67 16.12 15.16 -42.30
C ARG A 67 15.32 14.51 -43.43
N GLY A 68 14.14 13.96 -43.14
CA GLY A 68 13.27 13.29 -44.12
C GLY A 68 12.11 14.13 -44.67
N LEU A 69 11.87 15.35 -44.17
CA LEU A 69 10.77 16.22 -44.62
C LEU A 69 11.25 17.34 -45.55
N GLY A 70 12.09 16.97 -46.51
CA GLY A 70 12.41 17.79 -47.67
C GLY A 70 11.94 17.07 -48.94
N VAL A 71 10.90 17.60 -49.55
CA VAL A 71 10.37 17.30 -50.91
C VAL A 71 9.31 16.18 -50.99
N VAL A 72 8.32 16.46 -51.85
CA VAL A 72 7.14 15.67 -52.28
C VAL A 72 5.92 15.82 -51.34
N GLY A 73 4.81 16.45 -51.72
CA GLY A 73 4.21 16.60 -53.05
C GLY A 73 2.82 15.96 -53.00
N LEU A 74 1.79 16.77 -53.25
CA LEU A 74 0.38 16.38 -53.32
C LEU A 74 0.15 15.14 -54.20
N SER A 75 -0.51 14.09 -53.71
CA SER A 75 -1.37 13.21 -54.54
C SER A 75 -2.16 12.20 -53.71
N ALA A 76 -3.46 12.17 -53.97
CA ALA A 76 -4.42 11.19 -53.48
C ALA A 76 -4.42 9.94 -54.38
N PHE A 77 -4.46 8.74 -53.81
CA PHE A 77 -4.91 7.49 -54.45
C PHE A 77 -5.38 6.54 -53.33
N ALA A 78 -6.68 6.32 -53.16
CA ALA A 78 -7.51 5.30 -53.83
C ALA A 78 -7.12 3.86 -53.44
N LEU A 79 -7.89 3.30 -52.49
CA LEU A 79 -7.90 1.88 -52.13
C LEU A 79 -8.64 1.10 -53.23
N ALA A 80 -7.95 0.17 -53.89
CA ALA A 80 -8.55 -0.83 -54.77
C ALA A 80 -8.09 -2.24 -54.37
N ALA A 81 -9.07 -3.12 -54.22
CA ALA A 81 -8.94 -4.55 -53.92
C ALA A 81 -8.95 -5.41 -55.20
N CYS A 82 -8.84 -6.74 -55.02
CA CYS A 82 -8.81 -7.88 -55.96
C CYS A 82 -7.36 -8.36 -56.26
N SER A 83 -6.90 -9.55 -55.83
CA SER A 83 -7.31 -10.97 -56.09
C SER A 83 -7.05 -11.42 -57.53
N ASP A 84 -5.96 -12.17 -57.78
CA ASP A 84 -5.93 -13.63 -58.08
C ASP A 84 -4.52 -14.09 -58.55
N ASP A 85 -4.25 -15.38 -58.32
CA ASP A 85 -3.03 -16.22 -58.46
C ASP A 85 -2.19 -16.10 -59.75
N ASP A 86 -0.86 -16.27 -59.70
CA ASP A 86 -0.16 -17.58 -59.61
C ASP A 86 1.38 -17.42 -59.71
N GLY A 87 2.14 -18.26 -58.98
CA GLY A 87 3.54 -18.60 -59.32
C GLY A 87 4.70 -17.99 -58.50
N GLY A 88 5.23 -18.77 -57.53
CA GLY A 88 6.69 -18.91 -57.38
C GLY A 88 7.35 -18.51 -56.05
N SER A 89 7.34 -19.45 -55.09
CA SER A 89 8.44 -19.79 -54.16
C SER A 89 9.15 -18.67 -53.35
N SER A 90 8.84 -18.57 -52.05
CA SER A 90 9.72 -19.04 -50.96
C SER A 90 9.41 -18.37 -49.60
N SER A 91 9.59 -19.17 -48.54
CA SER A 91 9.89 -18.80 -47.15
C SER A 91 8.75 -18.79 -46.09
N LYS A 92 8.87 -19.81 -45.22
CA LYS A 92 8.80 -19.77 -43.74
C LYS A 92 7.42 -19.58 -43.09
N SER A 93 6.91 -20.72 -42.62
CA SER A 93 6.07 -20.96 -41.44
C SER A 93 5.98 -19.78 -40.45
N SER A 94 4.82 -19.14 -40.40
CA SER A 94 4.38 -18.30 -39.28
C SER A 94 3.90 -19.18 -38.12
N PRO A 95 4.40 -19.02 -36.89
CA PRO A 95 3.64 -19.44 -35.74
C PRO A 95 2.54 -18.40 -35.50
N SER A 96 1.30 -18.87 -35.47
CA SER A 96 0.17 -18.17 -34.87
C SER A 96 0.45 -17.96 -33.39
N GLY A 97 1.12 -16.86 -33.05
CA GLY A 97 1.22 -16.39 -31.68
C GLY A 97 -0.16 -15.96 -31.23
N GLN A 98 -0.77 -16.70 -30.31
CA GLN A 98 -1.75 -16.12 -29.40
C GLN A 98 -1.17 -14.81 -28.90
N ALA A 99 -1.83 -13.68 -29.20
CA ALA A 99 -1.50 -12.43 -28.54
C ALA A 99 -1.68 -12.66 -27.05
N ALA A 100 -0.56 -12.72 -26.31
CA ALA A 100 -0.61 -12.58 -24.87
C ALA A 100 -1.38 -11.29 -24.58
N PRO A 101 -2.33 -11.29 -23.62
CA PRO A 101 -3.02 -10.07 -23.27
C PRO A 101 -1.95 -9.02 -22.94
N ALA A 102 -2.02 -7.87 -23.61
CA ALA A 102 -1.17 -6.75 -23.25
C ALA A 102 -1.30 -6.55 -21.74
N PRO A 103 -0.18 -6.37 -20.99
CA PRO A 103 -0.32 -6.00 -19.60
C PRO A 103 -1.14 -4.71 -19.61
N SER A 104 -2.33 -4.74 -19.01
CA SER A 104 -3.02 -3.53 -18.62
C SER A 104 -2.10 -2.87 -17.59
N GLY A 105 -1.16 -2.07 -18.09
CA GLY A 105 -0.05 -1.53 -17.32
C GLY A 105 -0.60 -0.52 -16.33
N GLY A 106 -0.97 -1.00 -15.15
CA GLY A 106 -1.25 -0.15 -14.00
C GLY A 106 -0.02 0.68 -13.64
N THR A 107 -0.25 1.81 -12.98
CA THR A 107 0.80 2.74 -12.55
C THR A 107 1.90 2.04 -11.75
N TYR A 108 1.52 1.01 -10.99
CA TYR A 108 2.38 0.19 -10.13
C TYR A 108 2.30 -1.29 -10.56
N THR A 109 3.44 -1.98 -10.57
CA THR A 109 3.53 -3.41 -10.91
C THR A 109 4.55 -4.11 -10.01
N GLY A 110 4.47 -5.44 -9.89
CA GLY A 110 5.39 -6.23 -9.05
C GLY A 110 5.41 -5.75 -7.60
N ASP A 111 6.60 -5.72 -6.99
CA ASP A 111 6.81 -5.24 -5.61
C ASP A 111 6.29 -3.81 -5.41
N LEU A 112 6.34 -2.95 -6.43
CA LEU A 112 5.84 -1.56 -6.31
C LEU A 112 4.32 -1.48 -6.16
N LEU A 113 3.57 -2.50 -6.60
CA LEU A 113 2.14 -2.58 -6.35
C LEU A 113 1.85 -2.85 -4.88
N VAL A 114 2.65 -3.71 -4.23
CA VAL A 114 2.57 -3.97 -2.78
C VAL A 114 2.96 -2.71 -1.99
N VAL A 115 4.01 -2.00 -2.40
CA VAL A 115 4.43 -0.73 -1.79
C VAL A 115 3.33 0.34 -1.90
N ALA A 116 2.67 0.45 -3.06
CA ALA A 116 1.58 1.41 -3.25
C ALA A 116 0.35 1.04 -2.41
N LEU A 117 0.01 -0.25 -2.32
CA LEU A 117 -1.04 -0.75 -1.44
C LEU A 117 -0.72 -0.44 0.03
N ALA A 118 0.51 -0.71 0.48
CA ALA A 118 0.98 -0.39 1.83
C ALA A 118 0.82 1.11 2.15
N ALA A 119 1.32 1.99 1.28
CA ALA A 119 1.14 3.44 1.47
C ALA A 119 -0.33 3.86 1.55
N ALA A 120 -1.22 3.22 0.80
CA ALA A 120 -2.66 3.48 0.85
C ALA A 120 -3.29 3.02 2.18
N LEU A 121 -2.87 1.86 2.71
CA LEU A 121 -3.32 1.35 4.02
C LEU A 121 -2.86 2.26 5.16
N GLU A 122 -1.61 2.72 5.12
CA GLU A 122 -1.10 3.67 6.12
C GLU A 122 -1.89 4.98 6.12
N ASN A 123 -2.18 5.53 4.93
CA ASN A 123 -3.02 6.72 4.83
C ASN A 123 -4.46 6.47 5.33
N GLN A 124 -5.00 5.25 5.14
CA GLN A 124 -6.30 4.86 5.70
C GLN A 124 -6.28 4.89 7.22
N ALA A 125 -5.25 4.31 7.83
CA ALA A 125 -5.07 4.30 9.28
C ALA A 125 -4.88 5.71 9.83
N VAL A 126 -4.03 6.55 9.24
CA VAL A 126 -3.87 7.97 9.60
C VAL A 126 -5.23 8.69 9.58
N GLY A 127 -5.99 8.53 8.50
CA GLY A 127 -7.31 9.15 8.37
C GLY A 127 -8.30 8.67 9.43
N ALA A 128 -8.29 7.37 9.74
CA ALA A 128 -9.16 6.76 10.74
C ALA A 128 -8.85 7.25 12.16
N TYR A 129 -7.58 7.25 12.56
CA TYR A 129 -7.18 7.79 13.87
C TYR A 129 -7.44 9.28 13.98
N GLN A 130 -7.15 10.06 12.92
CA GLN A 130 -7.43 11.48 12.92
C GLN A 130 -8.93 11.75 13.12
N ALA A 131 -9.80 10.98 12.44
CA ALA A 131 -11.24 11.08 12.60
C ALA A 131 -11.69 10.69 14.03
N ALA A 132 -11.11 9.63 14.61
CA ALA A 132 -11.38 9.21 15.98
C ALA A 132 -10.99 10.30 17.00
N ILE A 133 -9.80 10.88 16.86
CA ILE A 133 -9.31 11.99 17.71
C ILE A 133 -10.23 13.21 17.59
N SER A 134 -10.64 13.57 16.37
CA SER A 134 -11.60 14.67 16.16
C SER A 134 -12.97 14.38 16.78
N ALA A 135 -13.48 13.15 16.67
CA ALA A 135 -14.73 12.73 17.29
C ALA A 135 -14.65 12.77 18.83
N ALA A 136 -13.53 12.35 19.41
CA ALA A 136 -13.24 12.47 20.84
C ALA A 136 -13.25 13.94 21.29
N GLY A 137 -12.54 14.82 20.60
CA GLY A 137 -12.49 16.26 20.91
C GLY A 137 -13.85 16.96 20.77
N ALA A 138 -14.74 16.44 19.91
CA ALA A 138 -16.12 16.90 19.78
C ALA A 138 -17.09 16.26 20.79
N GLY A 139 -16.61 15.41 21.70
CA GLY A 139 -17.44 14.72 22.71
C GLY A 139 -18.32 13.60 22.16
N LYS A 140 -18.14 13.20 20.89
CA LYS A 140 -19.00 12.19 20.22
C LYS A 140 -18.76 10.77 20.72
N LEU A 141 -17.64 10.51 21.39
CA LEU A 141 -17.26 9.21 21.93
C LEU A 141 -17.49 9.10 23.45
N GLY A 142 -18.17 10.09 24.05
CA GLY A 142 -18.31 10.20 25.50
C GLY A 142 -16.99 10.62 26.17
N THR A 143 -16.80 10.21 27.42
CA THR A 143 -15.55 10.44 28.14
C THR A 143 -14.45 9.55 27.58
N VAL A 144 -13.44 10.17 26.97
CA VAL A 144 -12.25 9.47 26.46
C VAL A 144 -11.14 9.55 27.51
N PRO A 145 -10.63 8.42 28.01
CA PRO A 145 -9.53 8.44 28.95
C PRO A 145 -8.26 9.03 28.30
N PRO A 146 -7.48 9.87 29.01
CA PRO A 146 -6.27 10.49 28.46
C PRO A 146 -5.26 9.51 27.84
N ALA A 147 -5.05 8.33 28.45
CA ALA A 147 -4.14 7.33 27.90
C ALA A 147 -4.61 6.78 26.54
N VAL A 148 -5.93 6.70 26.30
CA VAL A 148 -6.50 6.30 25.01
C VAL A 148 -6.25 7.37 23.95
N ALA A 149 -6.45 8.64 24.29
CA ALA A 149 -6.16 9.74 23.38
C ALA A 149 -4.66 9.83 23.04
N ASN A 150 -3.80 9.56 24.02
CA ASN A 150 -2.36 9.49 23.83
C ASN A 150 -1.97 8.35 22.87
N PHE A 151 -2.46 7.13 23.11
CA PHE A 151 -2.23 6.00 22.21
C PHE A 151 -2.69 6.29 20.78
N ALA A 152 -3.91 6.79 20.60
CA ALA A 152 -4.44 7.13 19.28
C ALA A 152 -3.58 8.17 18.54
N THR A 153 -3.07 9.17 19.26
CA THR A 153 -2.20 10.20 18.67
C THR A 153 -0.83 9.62 18.29
N THR A 154 -0.27 8.75 19.14
CA THR A 154 0.98 8.03 18.87
C THR A 154 0.85 7.14 17.65
N ALA A 155 -0.13 6.24 17.60
CA ALA A 155 -0.34 5.33 16.48
C ALA A 155 -0.55 6.10 15.15
N MET A 156 -1.36 7.17 15.17
CA MET A 156 -1.53 8.04 14.00
C MET A 156 -0.21 8.61 13.48
N ALA A 157 0.67 9.06 14.36
CA ALA A 157 1.97 9.60 13.97
C ALA A 157 2.89 8.52 13.37
N GLN A 158 2.85 7.31 13.93
CA GLN A 158 3.63 6.17 13.43
C GLN A 158 3.18 5.73 12.04
N HIS A 159 1.86 5.58 11.82
CA HIS A 159 1.33 5.34 10.46
C HIS A 159 1.73 6.44 9.47
N ALA A 160 1.74 7.70 9.91
CA ALA A 160 2.20 8.79 9.05
C ALA A 160 3.69 8.68 8.69
N ASP A 161 4.52 8.15 9.58
CA ASP A 161 5.92 7.86 9.29
C ASP A 161 6.06 6.64 8.37
N HIS A 162 5.31 5.56 8.59
CA HIS A 162 5.27 4.41 7.69
C HIS A 162 4.82 4.79 6.27
N ALA A 163 3.78 5.62 6.14
CA ALA A 163 3.32 6.16 4.86
C ALA A 163 4.44 6.92 4.13
N LYS A 164 5.27 7.70 4.85
CA LYS A 164 6.42 8.41 4.27
C LYS A 164 7.50 7.43 3.81
N VAL A 165 7.80 6.40 4.61
CA VAL A 165 8.76 5.35 4.26
C VAL A 165 8.36 4.66 2.96
N TRP A 166 7.10 4.22 2.83
CA TRP A 166 6.62 3.59 1.60
C TRP A 166 6.60 4.53 0.41
N ASN A 167 6.16 5.79 0.61
CA ASN A 167 6.18 6.77 -0.47
C ASN A 167 7.59 7.15 -0.93
N ASN A 168 8.59 7.09 -0.04
CA ASN A 168 9.99 7.27 -0.42
C ASN A 168 10.42 6.21 -1.44
N VAL A 169 10.02 4.94 -1.26
CA VAL A 169 10.25 3.88 -2.25
C VAL A 169 9.65 4.24 -3.61
N LEU A 170 8.37 4.63 -3.64
CA LEU A 170 7.65 4.96 -4.89
C LEU A 170 8.33 6.11 -5.64
N THR A 171 8.63 7.20 -4.94
CA THR A 171 9.28 8.37 -5.53
C THR A 171 10.69 8.04 -6.01
N GLN A 172 11.45 7.24 -5.26
CA GLN A 172 12.77 6.74 -5.69
C GLN A 172 12.68 5.76 -6.87
N ALA A 173 11.57 5.05 -7.05
CA ALA A 173 11.31 4.26 -8.25
C ALA A 173 10.81 5.10 -9.43
N GLY A 174 10.63 6.41 -9.26
CA GLY A 174 10.09 7.31 -10.28
C GLY A 174 8.58 7.14 -10.50
N LYS A 175 7.86 6.58 -9.52
CA LYS A 175 6.40 6.46 -9.51
C LYS A 175 5.77 7.59 -8.69
N PRO A 176 4.50 7.96 -8.96
CA PRO A 176 3.78 8.90 -8.10
C PRO A 176 3.64 8.37 -6.67
N PRO A 177 3.77 9.22 -5.63
CA PRO A 177 3.44 8.83 -4.27
C PRO A 177 1.92 8.65 -4.10
N ILE A 178 1.52 7.79 -3.17
CA ILE A 178 0.15 7.65 -2.70
C ILE A 178 -0.07 8.61 -1.53
N THR A 179 -0.80 9.69 -1.78
CA THR A 179 -1.13 10.72 -0.77
C THR A 179 -2.59 10.68 -0.31
N GLY A 180 -3.42 9.88 -0.96
CA GLY A 180 -4.82 9.64 -0.58
C GLY A 180 -5.04 8.19 -0.13
N VAL A 181 -6.30 7.76 -0.13
CA VAL A 181 -6.70 6.40 0.24
C VAL A 181 -7.42 5.70 -0.92
N PRO A 182 -6.71 5.34 -2.01
CA PRO A 182 -7.29 4.68 -3.18
C PRO A 182 -7.55 3.19 -2.90
N LEU A 183 -8.41 2.90 -1.93
CA LEU A 183 -8.77 1.56 -1.51
C LEU A 183 -10.25 1.31 -1.72
N LYS A 184 -10.61 0.12 -2.22
CA LYS A 184 -12.00 -0.34 -2.31
C LYS A 184 -12.72 -0.29 -0.96
N SER A 185 -12.00 -0.53 0.14
CA SER A 185 -12.53 -0.53 1.51
C SER A 185 -12.86 0.85 2.06
N GLN A 186 -12.37 1.93 1.44
CA GLN A 186 -12.35 3.25 2.07
C GLN A 186 -13.75 3.77 2.45
N THR A 187 -14.74 3.63 1.57
CA THR A 187 -16.12 4.06 1.86
C THR A 187 -16.70 3.30 3.05
N ALA A 188 -16.47 1.99 3.13
CA ALA A 188 -16.97 1.18 4.24
C ALA A 188 -16.33 1.59 5.58
N VAL A 189 -15.02 1.89 5.58
CA VAL A 189 -14.30 2.37 6.77
C VAL A 189 -14.82 3.73 7.22
N THR A 190 -15.01 4.68 6.29
CA THR A 190 -15.57 6.01 6.64
C THR A 190 -17.01 5.92 7.14
N ASP A 191 -17.83 5.05 6.56
CA ASP A 191 -19.21 4.83 7.00
C ASP A 191 -19.27 4.18 8.39
N ALA A 192 -18.36 3.26 8.68
CA ALA A 192 -18.22 2.64 10.01
C ALA A 192 -17.79 3.68 11.05
N LEU A 193 -16.76 4.49 10.75
CA LEU A 193 -16.33 5.62 11.60
C LEU A 193 -17.45 6.62 11.85
N GLY A 194 -18.31 6.89 10.86
CA GLY A 194 -19.45 7.79 11.03
C GLY A 194 -20.52 7.30 12.03
N LYS A 195 -20.52 5.99 12.35
CA LYS A 195 -21.52 5.34 13.20
C LYS A 195 -21.04 5.05 14.62
N VAL A 196 -19.75 5.14 14.91
CA VAL A 196 -19.22 4.88 16.25
C VAL A 196 -19.57 6.04 17.20
N THR A 197 -20.00 5.71 18.40
CA THR A 197 -20.47 6.67 19.42
C THR A 197 -19.78 6.51 20.76
N ASP A 198 -18.79 5.62 20.86
CA ASP A 198 -18.08 5.31 22.08
C ASP A 198 -16.64 4.83 21.79
N VAL A 199 -15.82 4.81 22.83
CA VAL A 199 -14.42 4.36 22.77
C VAL A 199 -14.29 2.90 22.32
N PRO A 200 -15.05 1.92 22.86
CA PRO A 200 -14.94 0.53 22.42
C PRO A 200 -15.30 0.34 20.94
N GLY A 201 -16.29 1.07 20.42
CA GLY A 201 -16.70 1.00 19.03
C GLY A 201 -15.60 1.48 18.08
N VAL A 202 -14.97 2.63 18.38
CA VAL A 202 -13.86 3.13 17.55
C VAL A 202 -12.61 2.26 17.67
N ALA A 203 -12.34 1.71 18.85
CA ALA A 203 -11.21 0.81 19.08
C ALA A 203 -11.35 -0.52 18.33
N LYS A 204 -12.56 -1.07 18.21
CA LYS A 204 -12.82 -2.25 17.37
C LYS A 204 -12.54 -1.98 15.90
N LEU A 205 -12.92 -0.81 15.41
CA LEU A 205 -12.65 -0.43 14.03
C LEU A 205 -11.16 -0.21 13.79
N ALA A 206 -10.46 0.46 14.71
CA ALA A 206 -9.01 0.59 14.66
C ALA A 206 -8.34 -0.79 14.64
N LEU A 207 -8.77 -1.72 15.50
CA LEU A 207 -8.21 -3.07 15.59
C LEU A 207 -8.34 -3.84 14.26
N GLN A 208 -9.45 -3.65 13.55
CA GLN A 208 -9.62 -4.25 12.22
C GLN A 208 -8.59 -3.72 11.20
N LEU A 209 -8.27 -2.42 11.27
CA LEU A 209 -7.28 -1.80 10.40
C LEU A 209 -5.85 -2.25 10.78
N GLU A 210 -5.52 -2.28 12.07
CA GLU A 210 -4.20 -2.75 12.53
C GLU A 210 -3.96 -4.22 12.19
N ASP A 211 -4.97 -5.08 12.41
CA ASP A 211 -4.87 -6.48 12.00
C ASP A 211 -4.65 -6.60 10.49
N GLN A 212 -5.39 -5.83 9.68
CA GLN A 212 -5.19 -5.85 8.23
C GLN A 212 -3.78 -5.37 7.85
N ALA A 213 -3.27 -4.29 8.45
CA ALA A 213 -1.94 -3.77 8.18
C ALA A 213 -0.84 -4.77 8.59
N ALA A 214 -0.86 -5.25 9.83
CA ALA A 214 0.11 -6.21 10.36
C ALA A 214 0.16 -7.50 9.52
N GLN A 215 -1.01 -8.04 9.17
CA GLN A 215 -1.10 -9.24 8.35
C GLN A 215 -0.68 -8.99 6.89
N THR A 216 -0.91 -7.79 6.36
CA THR A 216 -0.43 -7.40 5.02
C THR A 216 1.08 -7.35 4.97
N TYR A 217 1.73 -6.82 6.02
CA TYR A 217 3.19 -6.75 6.07
C TYR A 217 3.83 -8.12 6.27
N LEU A 218 3.24 -8.96 7.12
CA LEU A 218 3.68 -10.35 7.20
C LEU A 218 3.50 -11.08 5.85
N PHE A 219 2.38 -10.87 5.16
CA PHE A 219 2.20 -11.42 3.82
C PHE A 219 3.26 -10.91 2.84
N ALA A 220 3.61 -9.63 2.89
CA ALA A 220 4.63 -9.03 2.04
C ALA A 220 6.01 -9.65 2.26
N GLU A 221 6.40 -9.97 3.50
CA GLU A 221 7.67 -10.66 3.80
C GLU A 221 7.83 -11.99 3.05
N PHE A 222 6.74 -12.71 2.76
CA PHE A 222 6.77 -13.98 2.04
C PHE A 222 6.62 -13.86 0.52
N ASN A 223 6.12 -12.73 0.02
CA ASN A 223 5.68 -12.60 -1.38
C ASN A 223 6.43 -11.53 -2.17
N VAL A 224 7.10 -10.59 -1.50
CA VAL A 224 7.98 -9.60 -2.13
C VAL A 224 9.30 -10.27 -2.50
N THR A 225 9.83 -9.92 -3.69
CA THR A 225 10.99 -10.64 -4.26
C THR A 225 12.34 -10.04 -3.87
N THR A 226 12.34 -8.78 -3.45
CA THR A 226 13.54 -8.02 -3.12
C THR A 226 13.88 -8.12 -1.63
N PRO A 227 15.16 -8.41 -1.25
CA PRO A 227 15.57 -8.45 0.15
C PRO A 227 15.24 -7.16 0.92
N ALA A 228 15.44 -6.01 0.28
CA ALA A 228 15.13 -4.71 0.88
C ALA A 228 13.62 -4.50 1.11
N GLY A 229 12.76 -5.09 0.28
CA GLY A 229 11.31 -5.07 0.46
C GLY A 229 10.85 -5.97 1.61
N ILE A 230 11.47 -7.14 1.76
CA ILE A 230 11.27 -8.02 2.92
C ILE A 230 11.72 -7.29 4.20
N GLU A 231 12.89 -6.66 4.20
CA GLU A 231 13.40 -5.92 5.38
C GLU A 231 12.53 -4.71 5.73
N THR A 232 12.02 -3.97 4.73
CA THR A 232 11.10 -2.85 4.98
C THR A 232 9.80 -3.35 5.61
N ALA A 233 9.22 -4.44 5.11
CA ALA A 233 8.03 -5.04 5.71
C ALA A 233 8.31 -5.55 7.13
N ALA A 234 9.41 -6.27 7.34
CA ALA A 234 9.81 -6.86 8.62
C ALA A 234 10.15 -5.83 9.71
N THR A 235 10.49 -4.59 9.33
CA THR A 235 10.68 -3.51 10.30
C THR A 235 9.38 -2.82 10.70
N ILE A 236 8.33 -2.86 9.87
CA ILE A 236 7.03 -2.23 10.11
C ILE A 236 6.03 -3.20 10.76
N ALA A 237 5.96 -4.46 10.30
CA ALA A 237 5.01 -5.46 10.79
C ALA A 237 4.96 -5.60 12.32
N PRO A 238 6.09 -5.59 13.06
CA PRO A 238 6.06 -5.69 14.52
C PRO A 238 5.39 -4.51 15.20
N VAL A 239 5.51 -3.29 14.66
CA VAL A 239 4.88 -2.09 15.23
C VAL A 239 3.37 -2.17 15.06
N GLU A 240 2.89 -2.57 13.89
CA GLU A 240 1.45 -2.76 13.65
C GLU A 240 0.84 -3.87 14.51
N ALA A 241 1.59 -4.96 14.72
CA ALA A 241 1.18 -6.01 15.65
C ALA A 241 1.08 -5.49 17.10
N MET A 242 1.97 -4.58 17.52
CA MET A 242 1.89 -3.93 18.83
C MET A 242 0.68 -2.98 18.93
N HIS A 243 0.35 -2.21 17.88
CA HIS A 243 -0.88 -1.42 17.86
C HIS A 243 -2.12 -2.31 18.07
N ALA A 244 -2.20 -3.42 17.32
CA ALA A 244 -3.29 -4.37 17.42
C ALA A 244 -3.36 -5.00 18.84
N ALA A 245 -2.22 -5.33 19.44
CA ALA A 245 -2.16 -5.87 20.79
C ALA A 245 -2.64 -4.87 21.86
N ILE A 246 -2.27 -3.59 21.73
CA ILE A 246 -2.73 -2.53 22.63
C ILE A 246 -4.25 -2.31 22.49
N LEU A 247 -4.78 -2.35 21.28
CA LEU A 247 -6.22 -2.24 21.05
C LEU A 247 -7.00 -3.43 21.61
N ARG A 248 -6.48 -4.66 21.49
CA ARG A 248 -7.06 -5.84 22.16
C ARG A 248 -7.07 -5.66 23.68
N TYR A 249 -5.95 -5.22 24.26
CA TYR A 249 -5.88 -4.88 25.68
C TYR A 249 -6.94 -3.83 26.07
N LEU A 250 -7.10 -2.78 25.26
CA LEU A 250 -8.11 -1.74 25.47
C LEU A 250 -9.53 -2.32 25.50
N LEU A 251 -9.80 -3.29 24.63
CA LEU A 251 -11.09 -3.98 24.50
C LEU A 251 -11.32 -5.07 25.57
N GLY A 252 -10.34 -5.31 26.44
CA GLY A 252 -10.38 -6.38 27.44
C GLY A 252 -10.20 -7.78 26.84
N GLU A 253 -9.58 -7.86 25.67
CA GLU A 253 -9.21 -9.09 24.98
C GLU A 253 -7.76 -9.48 25.34
N TYR A 254 -7.41 -10.76 25.13
CA TYR A 254 -6.02 -11.18 25.27
C TYR A 254 -5.16 -10.51 24.18
N PRO A 255 -4.05 -9.81 24.52
CA PRO A 255 -3.35 -8.97 23.54
C PRO A 255 -2.73 -9.70 22.35
N VAL A 256 -2.34 -10.97 22.53
CA VAL A 256 -1.68 -11.78 21.49
C VAL A 256 -2.42 -13.12 21.39
N PRO A 257 -3.59 -13.17 20.74
CA PRO A 257 -4.48 -14.33 20.75
C PRO A 257 -3.95 -15.55 19.99
N ASP A 258 -3.04 -15.32 19.04
CA ASP A 258 -2.47 -16.34 18.17
C ASP A 258 -0.98 -16.51 18.45
N ASP A 259 -0.49 -17.75 18.45
CA ASP A 259 0.94 -18.06 18.60
C ASP A 259 1.78 -17.45 17.46
N PHE A 260 1.19 -17.33 16.27
CA PHE A 260 1.75 -16.71 15.09
C PHE A 260 0.71 -15.79 14.46
N LEU A 261 1.15 -14.62 14.01
CA LEU A 261 0.27 -13.70 13.28
C LEU A 261 -0.19 -14.38 11.97
N PRO A 262 -1.49 -14.41 11.66
CA PRO A 262 -1.98 -15.02 10.42
C PRO A 262 -1.88 -14.04 9.23
N VAL A 263 -2.37 -14.45 8.06
CA VAL A 263 -2.40 -13.61 6.83
C VAL A 263 -3.77 -13.59 6.14
N ASP A 264 -4.82 -14.05 6.82
CA ASP A 264 -6.17 -14.18 6.27
C ASP A 264 -6.86 -12.83 6.02
N LYS A 265 -6.43 -11.79 6.72
CA LYS A 265 -6.88 -10.39 6.58
C LYS A 265 -5.92 -9.53 5.77
N ALA A 266 -4.84 -10.10 5.20
CA ALA A 266 -3.93 -9.34 4.36
C ALA A 266 -4.69 -8.71 3.18
N ALA A 267 -4.47 -7.41 2.96
CA ALA A 267 -5.02 -6.70 1.82
C ALA A 267 -4.46 -7.28 0.53
N LYS A 268 -5.29 -7.31 -0.51
CA LYS A 268 -4.90 -7.86 -1.81
C LYS A 268 -4.46 -6.74 -2.74
N PRO A 269 -3.54 -7.00 -3.67
CA PRO A 269 -3.12 -6.00 -4.66
C PRO A 269 -4.28 -5.37 -5.45
N ASP A 270 -5.37 -6.12 -5.68
CA ASP A 270 -6.54 -5.60 -6.38
C ASP A 270 -7.43 -4.72 -5.51
N ASP A 271 -7.16 -4.56 -4.22
CA ASP A 271 -7.85 -3.58 -3.37
C ASP A 271 -7.44 -2.13 -3.68
N LEU A 272 -6.27 -1.95 -4.29
CA LEU A 272 -5.78 -0.66 -4.79
C LEU A 272 -6.54 -0.24 -6.06
N THR A 273 -6.98 1.02 -6.13
CA THR A 273 -7.84 1.52 -7.22
C THR A 273 -7.14 2.49 -8.20
N VAL A 274 -5.81 2.45 -8.32
CA VAL A 274 -4.98 3.37 -9.14
C VAL A 274 -3.99 2.65 -10.06
#